data_AF-A0AAP9H3B6-F1
#
_entry.id   AF-A0AAP9H3B6-F1
#
_cell.length_a   1.000
_cell.length_b   1.000
_cell.length_c   1.000
_cell.angle_alpha   90.00
_cell.angle_beta   90.00
_cell.angle_gamma   90.00
#
_symmetry.space_group_name_H-M   'P 1'
#
loop_
_entity.id
_entity.type
_entity.pdbx_description
1 polymer ?
#
loop_
_entity_poly.entity_id
_entity_poly.type
_entity_poly.pdbx_seq_one_letter_code
_entity_poly.pdbx_strand_id
1 'polypeptide(L)'
;MHAYKLVTPGLATFGDLSYLDIEFTFSGNFGRKATYRLAFCPPSLDPVAAETMHRMIGPEILVLCVSVVSFADIVQLEREQWQRENPVSGEVPLNMFDKPADSFDLDLSELQYLYVTLVDFMLKVADNFSIQVLFFTAEREELHATYSRYVKRLTKERGLTYINDGAAYAIRTQHYPR
;
A
#
# COMPACT_ATOMS: atom_id res chain seq x y z
N MET A 1 -16.29 -15.56 8.74
CA MET A 1 -15.54 -14.51 9.48
C MET A 1 -14.20 -14.32 8.79
N HIS A 2 -13.82 -13.09 8.46
CA HIS A 2 -12.49 -12.80 7.91
C HIS A 2 -11.47 -12.69 9.04
N ALA A 3 -10.23 -13.10 8.78
CA ALA A 3 -9.14 -13.00 9.75
C ALA A 3 -7.85 -12.57 9.04
N TYR A 4 -6.92 -11.97 9.79
CA TYR A 4 -5.55 -11.73 9.34
C TYR A 4 -4.57 -12.20 10.40
N LYS A 5 -3.34 -12.49 9.99
CA LYS A 5 -2.19 -12.64 10.88
C LYS A 5 -0.98 -11.94 10.29
N LEU A 6 -0.15 -11.35 11.14
CA LEU A 6 1.16 -10.88 10.74
C LEU A 6 2.07 -12.09 10.51
N VAL A 7 2.67 -12.17 9.33
CA VAL A 7 3.66 -13.19 8.98
C VAL A 7 5.03 -12.73 9.46
N THR A 8 5.32 -11.43 9.38
CA THR A 8 6.49 -10.83 10.02
C THR A 8 6.20 -10.53 11.49
N PRO A 9 7.12 -10.82 12.44
CA PRO A 9 6.92 -10.54 13.86
C PRO A 9 6.88 -9.03 14.19
N GLY A 10 7.10 -8.16 13.21
CA GLY A 10 7.08 -6.70 13.29
C GLY A 10 7.40 -6.09 11.92
N LEU A 11 7.69 -4.79 11.90
CA LEU A 11 8.14 -4.09 10.69
C LEU A 11 9.55 -4.59 10.33
N ALA A 12 9.65 -5.35 9.24
CA ALA A 12 10.93 -5.81 8.71
C ALA A 12 11.60 -4.67 7.94
N THR A 13 12.93 -4.61 7.98
CA THR A 13 13.73 -3.58 7.30
C THR A 13 14.73 -4.25 6.35
N PHE A 14 14.85 -3.70 5.15
CA PHE A 14 15.81 -4.11 4.13
C PHE A 14 16.37 -2.88 3.43
N GLY A 15 17.58 -2.47 3.81
CA GLY A 15 18.12 -1.17 3.41
C GLY A 15 17.20 -0.03 3.89
N ASP A 16 16.83 0.87 2.98
CA ASP A 16 15.91 1.98 3.25
C ASP A 16 14.42 1.59 3.11
N LEU A 17 14.13 0.33 2.74
CA LEU A 17 12.76 -0.19 2.64
C LEU A 17 12.33 -0.82 3.96
N SER A 18 11.12 -0.52 4.40
CA SER A 18 10.46 -1.23 5.50
C SER A 18 9.19 -1.93 5.01
N TYR A 19 8.83 -3.08 5.56
CA TYR A 19 7.61 -3.79 5.14
C TYR A 19 6.97 -4.67 6.21
N LEU A 20 5.68 -4.96 6.03
CA LEU A 20 4.90 -5.93 6.79
C LEU A 20 4.31 -6.96 5.83
N ASP A 21 4.45 -8.24 6.14
CA ASP A 21 3.73 -9.30 5.43
C ASP A 21 2.51 -9.72 6.25
N ILE A 22 1.34 -9.66 5.62
CA ILE A 22 0.04 -9.89 6.27
C ILE A 22 -0.67 -11.01 5.51
N GLU A 23 -0.88 -12.15 6.16
CA GLU A 23 -1.70 -13.25 5.61
C GLU A 23 -3.16 -12.98 5.97
N PHE A 24 -4.00 -12.92 4.95
CA PHE A 24 -5.45 -12.81 5.07
C PHE A 24 -6.09 -14.18 4.86
N THR A 25 -7.09 -14.50 5.68
CA THR A 25 -8.02 -15.61 5.47
C THR A 25 -9.41 -15.04 5.26
N PHE A 26 -9.93 -15.19 4.05
CA PHE A 26 -11.24 -14.63 3.69
C PHE A 26 -12.34 -15.66 3.91
N SER A 27 -13.50 -15.18 4.39
CA SER A 27 -14.71 -15.98 4.54
C SER A 27 -14.54 -17.23 5.42
N GLY A 28 -13.53 -17.27 6.29
CA GLY A 28 -13.18 -18.42 7.13
C GLY A 28 -12.70 -19.64 6.36
N ASN A 29 -12.38 -19.49 5.06
CA ASN A 29 -12.00 -20.59 4.19
C ASN A 29 -10.47 -20.64 4.04
N PHE A 30 -9.86 -21.76 4.44
CA PHE A 30 -8.41 -21.97 4.31
C PHE A 30 -7.91 -21.99 2.86
N GLY A 31 -8.77 -22.30 1.89
CA GLY A 31 -8.47 -22.18 0.46
C GLY A 31 -8.58 -20.75 -0.08
N ARG A 32 -9.07 -19.79 0.72
CA ARG A 32 -9.15 -18.36 0.36
C ARG A 32 -8.15 -17.56 1.19
N LYS A 33 -6.88 -17.92 1.03
CA LYS A 33 -5.76 -17.23 1.69
C LYS A 33 -4.90 -16.49 0.68
N ALA A 34 -4.52 -15.28 1.03
CA ALA A 34 -3.56 -14.48 0.26
C ALA A 34 -2.67 -13.72 1.24
N THR A 35 -1.40 -13.57 0.88
CA THR A 35 -0.44 -12.82 1.68
C THR A 35 -0.05 -11.58 0.92
N TYR A 36 -0.26 -10.43 1.54
CA TYR A 36 0.09 -9.13 0.99
C TYR A 36 1.29 -8.57 1.73
N ARG A 37 2.24 -8.03 0.98
CA ARG A 37 3.31 -7.19 1.52
C ARG A 37 2.85 -5.75 1.48
N LEU A 38 2.85 -5.08 2.63
CA LEU A 38 2.67 -3.64 2.77
C LEU A 38 4.05 -3.02 2.97
N ALA A 39 4.52 -2.29 1.97
CA ALA A 39 5.84 -1.68 1.92
C ALA A 39 5.78 -0.17 2.21
N PHE A 40 6.81 0.32 2.88
CA PHE A 40 7.04 1.69 3.31
C PHE A 40 8.44 2.08 2.84
N CYS A 41 8.54 2.97 1.87
CA CYS A 41 9.80 3.49 1.36
C CYS A 41 9.89 5.00 1.52
N PRO A 42 11.10 5.55 1.72
CA PRO A 42 11.30 6.98 1.62
C PRO A 42 11.08 7.43 0.17
N PRO A 43 10.70 8.71 -0.05
CA PRO A 43 10.52 9.27 -1.39
C PRO A 43 11.75 9.14 -2.30
N SER A 44 12.96 9.03 -1.72
CA SER A 44 14.21 8.86 -2.48
C SER A 44 14.27 7.55 -3.29
N LEU A 45 13.52 6.53 -2.89
CA LEU A 45 13.43 5.27 -3.63
C LEU A 45 12.37 5.27 -4.73
N ASP A 46 11.53 6.31 -4.80
CA ASP A 46 10.50 6.48 -5.82
C ASP A 46 10.49 7.94 -6.33
N PRO A 47 11.32 8.25 -7.34
CA PRO A 47 11.42 9.60 -7.89
C PRO A 47 10.09 10.14 -8.45
N VAL A 48 9.23 9.26 -8.97
CA VAL A 48 7.93 9.63 -9.53
C VAL A 48 6.97 10.04 -8.42
N ALA A 49 6.94 9.28 -7.32
CA ALA A 49 6.21 9.67 -6.12
C ALA A 49 6.77 10.97 -5.53
N ALA A 50 8.09 11.14 -5.47
CA ALA A 50 8.73 12.36 -4.95
C ALA A 50 8.32 13.61 -5.76
N GLU A 51 8.37 13.55 -7.08
CA GLU A 51 7.92 14.64 -7.96
C GLU A 51 6.43 14.92 -7.76
N THR A 52 5.60 13.88 -7.70
CA THR A 52 4.16 14.00 -7.52
C THR A 52 3.82 14.66 -6.18
N MET A 53 4.45 14.23 -5.09
CA MET A 53 4.27 14.85 -3.77
C MET A 53 4.71 16.32 -3.74
N HIS A 54 5.83 16.64 -4.39
CA HIS A 54 6.30 18.03 -4.48
C HIS A 54 5.27 18.92 -5.19
N ARG A 55 4.58 18.43 -6.23
CA ARG A 55 3.48 19.16 -6.88
C ARG A 55 2.24 19.30 -5.98
N MET A 56 1.89 18.24 -5.25
CA MET A 56 0.66 18.21 -4.44
C MET A 56 0.76 19.05 -3.15
N ILE A 57 1.92 19.01 -2.49
CA ILE A 57 2.12 19.57 -1.14
C ILE A 57 2.96 20.85 -1.22
N GLY A 58 3.90 20.92 -2.15
CA GLY A 58 4.86 22.01 -2.28
C GLY A 58 6.20 21.72 -1.60
N PRO A 59 7.08 22.73 -1.47
CA PRO A 59 8.46 22.55 -1.03
C PRO A 59 8.60 22.10 0.43
N GLU A 60 7.55 22.25 1.24
CA GLU A 60 7.52 21.79 2.63
C GLU A 60 7.75 20.28 2.76
N ILE A 61 7.47 19.49 1.71
CA ILE A 61 7.67 18.03 1.73
C ILE A 61 9.12 17.61 2.03
N LEU A 62 10.10 18.45 1.68
CA LEU A 62 11.53 18.15 1.82
C LEU A 62 12.00 18.04 3.27
N VAL A 63 11.24 18.61 4.21
CA VAL A 63 11.57 18.59 5.65
C VAL A 63 10.64 17.67 6.45
N LEU A 64 9.66 17.04 5.79
CA LEU A 64 8.69 16.16 6.44
C LEU A 64 9.20 14.71 6.49
N CYS A 65 8.81 13.98 7.52
CA CYS A 65 8.94 12.53 7.54
C CYS A 65 7.84 11.92 6.66
N VAL A 66 8.22 11.44 5.48
CA VAL A 66 7.30 10.92 4.47
C VAL A 66 7.58 9.46 4.21
N SER A 67 6.51 8.67 4.08
CA SER A 67 6.61 7.32 3.53
C SER A 67 5.71 7.19 2.32
N VAL A 68 6.31 6.77 1.21
CA VAL A 68 5.59 6.19 0.08
C VAL A 68 5.18 4.77 0.50
N VAL A 69 3.92 4.44 0.27
CA VAL A 69 3.31 3.18 0.67
C VAL A 69 2.79 2.47 -0.56
N SER A 70 3.17 1.20 -0.68
CA SER A 70 2.68 0.31 -1.72
C SER A 70 2.28 -1.02 -1.10
N PHE A 71 1.39 -1.76 -1.76
CA PHE A 71 1.13 -3.13 -1.36
C PHE A 71 0.87 -4.01 -2.57
N ALA A 72 1.31 -5.26 -2.48
CA ALA A 72 1.19 -6.25 -3.54
C ALA A 72 1.05 -7.66 -2.94
N ASP A 73 0.47 -8.57 -3.73
CA ASP A 73 0.45 -9.99 -3.37
C ASP A 73 1.88 -10.55 -3.45
N ILE A 74 2.31 -11.29 -2.43
CA ILE A 74 3.67 -11.87 -2.39
C ILE A 74 3.92 -12.77 -3.60
N VAL A 75 2.91 -13.51 -4.07
CA VAL A 75 3.06 -14.38 -5.24
C VAL A 75 3.40 -13.56 -6.49
N GLN A 76 2.85 -12.36 -6.63
CA GLN A 76 3.15 -11.47 -7.75
C GLN A 76 4.53 -10.82 -7.62
N LEU A 77 4.93 -10.45 -6.40
CA LEU A 77 6.29 -9.98 -6.13
C LEU A 77 7.34 -11.04 -6.47
N GLU A 78 7.11 -12.30 -6.07
CA GLU A 78 8.01 -13.42 -6.38
C GLU A 78 8.07 -13.71 -7.89
N ARG A 79 6.92 -13.63 -8.58
CA ARG A 79 6.86 -13.80 -10.05
C ARG A 79 7.61 -12.69 -10.79
N GLU A 80 7.44 -11.42 -10.39
CA GLU A 80 8.20 -10.29 -10.97
C GLU A 80 9.70 -10.45 -10.74
N GLN A 81 10.10 -10.79 -9.51
CA GLN A 81 11.50 -11.01 -9.18
C GLN A 81 12.09 -12.15 -10.03
N TRP A 82 11.37 -13.27 -10.16
CA TRP A 82 11.81 -14.40 -10.97
C TRP A 82 11.99 -14.02 -12.44
N GLN A 83 11.05 -13.25 -13.01
CA GLN A 83 11.14 -12.76 -14.39
C GLN A 83 12.38 -11.86 -14.58
N ARG A 84 12.67 -11.00 -13.59
CA ARG A 84 13.84 -10.12 -13.62
C ARG A 84 15.15 -10.91 -13.56
N GLU A 85 15.20 -11.98 -12.78
CA GLU A 85 16.36 -12.86 -12.65
C GLU A 85 16.50 -13.84 -13.84
N ASN A 86 15.40 -14.17 -14.52
CA ASN A 86 15.33 -15.12 -15.63
C ASN A 86 14.64 -14.51 -16.86
N PRO A 87 15.22 -13.47 -17.49
CA PRO A 87 14.56 -12.76 -18.57
C PRO A 87 14.40 -13.63 -19.82
N VAL A 88 13.16 -13.75 -20.31
CA VAL A 88 12.84 -14.41 -21.59
C VAL A 88 12.65 -13.35 -22.67
N SER A 89 13.34 -13.52 -23.80
CA SER A 89 13.23 -12.56 -24.92
C SER A 89 11.81 -12.53 -25.48
N GLY A 90 11.24 -11.32 -25.56
CA GLY A 90 9.88 -11.09 -26.08
C GLY A 90 8.76 -11.27 -25.05
N GLU A 91 9.09 -11.57 -23.80
CA GLU A 91 8.10 -11.62 -22.72
C GLU A 91 7.68 -10.22 -22.25
N VAL A 92 6.39 -10.05 -21.95
CA VAL A 92 5.86 -8.79 -21.41
C VAL A 92 6.20 -8.70 -19.92
N PRO A 93 6.73 -7.56 -19.44
CA PRO A 93 6.98 -7.37 -18.02
C PRO A 93 5.70 -7.53 -17.20
N LEU A 94 5.78 -8.32 -16.15
CA LEU A 94 4.67 -8.55 -15.23
C LEU A 94 4.45 -7.30 -14.37
N ASN A 95 3.20 -6.87 -14.25
CA ASN A 95 2.82 -5.83 -13.31
C ASN A 95 2.65 -6.43 -11.91
N MET A 96 3.53 -6.06 -10.97
CA MET A 96 3.52 -6.59 -9.61
C MET A 96 2.28 -6.20 -8.79
N PHE A 97 1.54 -5.15 -9.21
CA PHE A 97 0.32 -4.71 -8.55
C PHE A 97 -0.93 -5.44 -9.05
N ASP A 98 -0.82 -6.21 -10.13
CA ASP A 98 -1.92 -7.02 -10.63
C ASP A 98 -2.20 -8.21 -9.72
N LYS A 99 -3.42 -8.74 -9.83
CA LYS A 99 -3.83 -9.97 -9.13
C LYS A 99 -3.09 -11.18 -9.77
N PRO A 100 -2.57 -12.15 -8.99
CA PRO A 100 -2.06 -13.39 -9.58
C PRO A 100 -3.14 -14.11 -10.41
N ALA A 101 -2.77 -14.62 -11.59
CA ALA A 101 -3.72 -15.23 -12.53
C ALA A 101 -4.54 -16.38 -11.92
N ASP A 102 -3.93 -17.18 -11.06
CA ASP A 102 -4.54 -18.36 -10.42
C ASP A 102 -5.23 -18.02 -9.09
N SER A 103 -5.28 -16.75 -8.70
CA SER A 103 -5.87 -16.35 -7.42
C SER A 103 -7.39 -16.21 -7.52
N PHE A 104 -8.06 -16.48 -6.41
CA PHE A 104 -9.50 -16.21 -6.29
C PHE A 104 -9.79 -14.71 -6.38
N ASP A 105 -10.97 -14.38 -6.89
CA ASP A 105 -11.50 -13.02 -6.81
C ASP A 105 -12.02 -12.73 -5.42
N LEU A 106 -11.79 -11.50 -4.97
CA LEU A 106 -12.34 -10.98 -3.73
C LEU A 106 -13.72 -10.39 -4.01
N ASP A 107 -14.71 -10.78 -3.20
CA ASP A 107 -15.99 -10.07 -3.21
C ASP A 107 -15.89 -8.68 -2.56
N LEU A 108 -16.97 -7.90 -2.60
CA LEU A 108 -16.97 -6.54 -2.06
C LEU A 108 -16.70 -6.50 -0.54
N SER A 109 -17.19 -7.48 0.22
CA SER A 109 -16.96 -7.57 1.67
C SER A 109 -15.51 -7.91 1.97
N GLU A 110 -14.93 -8.81 1.19
CA GLU A 110 -13.53 -9.22 1.30
C GLU A 110 -12.56 -8.10 0.89
N LEU A 111 -12.85 -7.37 -0.19
CA LEU A 111 -12.12 -6.16 -0.58
C LEU A 111 -12.17 -5.11 0.53
N GLN A 112 -13.36 -4.84 1.07
CA GLN A 112 -13.52 -3.90 2.18
C GLN A 112 -12.68 -4.32 3.40
N TYR A 113 -12.70 -5.61 3.74
CA TYR A 113 -11.91 -6.13 4.84
C TYR A 113 -10.41 -5.96 4.61
N LEU A 114 -9.91 -6.28 3.40
CA LEU A 114 -8.52 -6.11 3.01
C LEU A 114 -8.08 -4.65 3.16
N TYR A 115 -8.79 -3.71 2.53
CA TYR A 115 -8.40 -2.30 2.53
C TYR A 115 -8.47 -1.65 3.90
N VAL A 116 -9.52 -1.90 4.67
CA VAL A 116 -9.62 -1.36 6.04
C VAL A 116 -8.47 -1.85 6.89
N THR A 117 -8.13 -3.15 6.80
CA THR A 117 -7.02 -3.73 7.55
C THR A 117 -5.67 -3.14 7.13
N LEU A 118 -5.40 -3.01 5.83
CA LEU A 118 -4.16 -2.42 5.32
C LEU A 118 -3.99 -0.99 5.82
N VAL A 119 -5.04 -0.17 5.72
CA VAL A 119 -4.94 1.23 6.16
C VAL A 119 -4.77 1.33 7.68
N ASP A 120 -5.43 0.49 8.46
CA ASP A 120 -5.21 0.43 9.91
C ASP A 120 -3.73 0.10 10.25
N PHE A 121 -3.08 -0.77 9.49
CA PHE A 121 -1.64 -1.02 9.64
C PHE A 121 -0.79 0.17 9.20
N MET A 122 -1.13 0.83 8.09
CA MET A 122 -0.44 2.05 7.64
C MET A 122 -0.43 3.13 8.72
N LEU A 123 -1.58 3.37 9.36
CA LEU A 123 -1.69 4.37 10.42
C LEU A 123 -0.91 3.96 11.68
N LYS A 124 -0.97 2.70 12.09
CA LYS A 124 -0.17 2.21 13.23
C LYS A 124 1.33 2.36 12.99
N VAL A 125 1.80 2.06 11.79
CA VAL A 125 3.21 2.29 11.43
C VAL A 125 3.51 3.78 11.44
N ALA A 126 2.63 4.62 10.89
CA ALA A 126 2.84 6.06 10.93
C ALA A 126 2.96 6.62 12.35
N ASP A 127 2.10 6.18 13.27
CA ASP A 127 2.16 6.60 14.67
C ASP A 127 3.45 6.14 15.36
N ASN A 128 3.85 4.88 15.14
CA ASN A 128 5.06 4.31 15.76
C ASN A 128 6.35 4.98 15.28
N PHE A 129 6.37 5.43 14.01
CA PHE A 129 7.55 6.03 13.39
C PHE A 129 7.45 7.55 13.24
N SER A 130 6.41 8.18 13.81
CA SER A 130 6.15 9.63 13.69
C SER A 130 6.12 10.11 12.23
N ILE A 131 5.63 9.27 11.31
CA ILE A 131 5.49 9.61 9.90
C ILE A 131 4.45 10.71 9.78
N GLN A 132 4.79 11.80 9.11
CA GLN A 132 3.96 13.00 8.96
C GLN A 132 3.05 12.91 7.74
N VAL A 133 3.53 12.29 6.66
CA VAL A 133 2.77 12.09 5.42
C VAL A 133 2.90 10.65 4.95
N LEU A 134 1.76 10.00 4.73
CA LEU A 134 1.66 8.74 4.00
C LEU A 134 1.23 9.06 2.57
N PHE A 135 2.04 8.67 1.60
CA PHE A 135 1.73 8.82 0.18
C PHE A 135 1.49 7.45 -0.45
N PHE A 136 0.46 7.31 -1.27
CA PHE A 136 0.27 6.11 -2.08
C PHE A 136 -0.49 6.45 -3.34
N THR A 137 -0.28 5.63 -4.36
CA THR A 137 -0.92 5.67 -5.66
C THR A 137 -1.82 4.46 -5.82
N ALA A 138 -3.04 4.67 -6.31
CA ALA A 138 -3.89 3.59 -6.74
C ALA A 138 -3.44 3.14 -8.14
N GLU A 139 -2.52 2.18 -8.20
CA GLU A 139 -1.91 1.73 -9.48
C GLU A 139 -2.90 1.01 -10.41
N ARG A 140 -4.02 0.55 -9.88
CA ARG A 140 -5.07 -0.13 -10.63
C ARG A 140 -6.26 0.81 -10.84
N GLU A 141 -6.51 1.16 -12.10
CA GLU A 141 -7.60 2.06 -12.49
C GLU A 141 -8.97 1.61 -11.98
N GLU A 142 -9.22 0.31 -12.05
CA GLU A 142 -10.44 -0.35 -11.57
C GLU A 142 -10.73 -0.04 -10.08
N LEU A 143 -9.69 0.26 -9.31
CA LEU A 143 -9.76 0.48 -7.88
C LEU A 143 -9.80 1.97 -7.51
N HIS A 144 -9.64 2.90 -8.45
CA HIS A 144 -9.61 4.34 -8.16
C HIS A 144 -10.85 4.81 -7.37
N ALA A 145 -12.04 4.42 -7.82
CA ALA A 145 -13.30 4.82 -7.17
C ALA A 145 -13.41 4.25 -5.75
N THR A 146 -12.94 3.03 -5.56
CA THR A 146 -12.91 2.31 -4.28
C THR A 146 -11.93 2.99 -3.31
N TYR A 147 -10.72 3.31 -3.75
CA TYR A 147 -9.71 4.00 -2.95
C TYR A 147 -10.20 5.39 -2.54
N SER A 148 -10.70 6.19 -3.49
CA SER A 148 -11.27 7.51 -3.20
C SER A 148 -12.33 7.47 -2.09
N ARG A 149 -13.24 6.50 -2.14
CA ARG A 149 -14.26 6.31 -1.10
C ARG A 149 -13.66 5.91 0.24
N TYR A 150 -12.70 4.99 0.25
CA TYR A 150 -12.07 4.53 1.48
C TYR A 150 -11.21 5.60 2.14
N VAL A 151 -10.38 6.31 1.38
CA VAL A 151 -9.54 7.40 1.89
C VAL A 151 -10.41 8.47 2.52
N LYS A 152 -11.43 8.95 1.80
CA LYS A 152 -12.35 9.98 2.31
C LYS A 152 -13.08 9.54 3.58
N ARG A 153 -13.54 8.29 3.62
CA ARG A 153 -14.24 7.74 4.79
C ARG A 153 -13.29 7.64 5.98
N LEU A 154 -12.11 7.05 5.77
CA LEU A 154 -11.14 6.77 6.82
C LEU A 154 -10.55 8.05 7.40
N THR A 155 -10.18 9.02 6.56
CA THR A 155 -9.67 10.30 7.05
C THR A 155 -10.72 11.03 7.88
N LYS A 156 -12.00 10.98 7.48
CA LYS A 156 -13.10 11.52 8.27
C LYS A 156 -13.29 10.81 9.61
N GLU A 157 -13.31 9.48 9.62
CA GLU A 157 -13.49 8.67 10.85
C GLU A 157 -12.32 8.85 11.83
N ARG A 158 -11.11 9.12 11.32
CA ARG A 158 -9.88 9.28 12.11
C ARG A 158 -9.48 10.73 12.38
N GLY A 159 -10.25 11.71 11.89
CA GLY A 159 -9.92 13.13 12.03
C GLY A 159 -8.65 13.56 11.27
N LEU A 160 -8.27 12.83 10.23
CA LEU A 160 -7.10 13.12 9.39
C LEU A 160 -7.49 14.00 8.20
N THR A 161 -6.50 14.65 7.60
CA THR A 161 -6.67 15.39 6.34
C THR A 161 -5.91 14.71 5.22
N TYR A 162 -6.34 14.90 3.98
CA TYR A 162 -5.63 14.38 2.81
C TYR A 162 -5.72 15.35 1.64
N ILE A 163 -4.76 15.22 0.73
CA ILE A 163 -4.73 15.86 -0.58
C ILE A 163 -4.71 14.74 -1.61
N ASN A 164 -5.43 14.90 -2.72
CA ASN A 164 -5.38 13.95 -3.82
C ASN A 164 -5.18 14.66 -5.15
N ASP A 165 -4.46 14.01 -6.05
CA ASP A 165 -4.27 14.41 -7.45
C ASP A 165 -4.44 13.16 -8.32
N GLY A 166 -5.60 13.07 -9.00
CA GLY A 166 -6.00 11.85 -9.70
C GLY A 166 -6.03 10.62 -8.78
N ALA A 167 -5.16 9.65 -9.07
CA ALA A 167 -5.01 8.39 -8.34
C ALA A 167 -3.97 8.45 -7.21
N ALA A 168 -3.30 9.60 -7.02
CA ALA A 168 -2.32 9.82 -5.96
C ALA A 168 -2.98 10.44 -4.74
N TYR A 169 -2.63 9.95 -3.55
CA TYR A 169 -3.18 10.40 -2.28
C TYR A 169 -2.04 10.66 -1.29
N ALA A 170 -2.07 11.84 -0.67
CA ALA A 170 -1.19 12.21 0.43
C ALA A 170 -2.04 12.41 1.69
N ILE A 171 -1.96 11.47 2.63
CA ILE A 171 -2.64 11.54 3.92
C ILE A 171 -1.71 12.20 4.93
N ARG A 172 -2.19 13.27 5.56
CA ARG A 172 -1.52 13.95 6.67
C ARG A 172 -1.92 13.27 7.97
N THR A 173 -0.94 12.84 8.73
CA THR A 173 -1.14 12.13 10.00
C THR A 173 -1.32 13.13 11.14
N GLN A 174 -1.56 12.62 12.36
CA GLN A 174 -1.60 13.46 13.56
C GLN A 174 -0.27 14.16 13.89
N HIS A 175 0.84 13.74 13.28
CA HIS A 175 2.16 14.37 13.44
C HIS A 175 2.38 15.58 12.50
N TYR A 176 1.43 15.82 11.59
CA TYR A 176 1.41 16.99 10.71
C TYR A 176 -0.03 17.37 10.34
N PRO A 177 -0.86 17.74 11.34
CA PRO A 177 -2.24 18.15 11.09
C PRO A 177 -2.26 19.52 10.39
N ARG A 178 -3.24 19.73 9.50
CA ARG A 178 -3.47 21.02 8.86
C ARG A 178 -4.54 21.81 9.61
#